data_AF-D0GP05-F1
#
_entry.id   AF-D0GP05-F1
#
_cell.length_a   1.000
_cell.length_b   1.000
_cell.length_c   1.000
_cell.angle_alpha   90.00
_cell.angle_beta   90.00
_cell.angle_gamma   90.00
#
_symmetry.space_group_name_H-M   'P 1'
#
loop_
_entity.id
_entity.type
_entity.pdbx_description
1 polymer ?
#
loop_
_entity_poly.entity_id
_entity_poly.type
_entity_poly.pdbx_seq_one_letter_code
_entity_poly.pdbx_strand_id
1 'polypeptide(L)' 'MKKRRIYLNHDSGVDDLISLYLLLKMEDAELVGVSVMDADCYIQPAASATRKIIEKFGSEKR' A
#
# COMPACT_ATOMS: atom_id res chain seq x y z
N MET A 1 17.04 4.77 13.61
CA MET A 1 16.03 5.84 13.87
C MET A 1 14.65 5.21 13.95
N LYS A 2 13.69 5.83 14.66
CA LYS A 2 12.30 5.34 14.70
C LYS A 2 11.64 5.58 13.34
N LYS A 3 11.06 4.54 12.73
CA LYS A 3 10.32 4.66 11.47
C LYS A 3 9.00 5.41 11.69
N ARG A 4 8.61 6.21 10.70
CA ARG A 4 7.33 6.92 10.65
C ARG A 4 6.23 5.92 10.29
N ARG A 5 5.28 5.72 11.20
CA ARG A 5 4.19 4.75 11.05
C ARG A 5 3.10 5.34 10.17
N ILE A 6 2.73 4.63 9.11
CA ILE A 6 1.79 5.11 8.08
C ILE A 6 0.62 4.14 7.97
N TYR A 7 -0.59 4.70 8.02
CA TYR A 7 -1.80 4.06 7.55
C TYR A 7 -2.18 4.70 6.21
N LEU A 8 -2.21 3.91 5.14
CA LEU A 8 -2.53 4.39 3.80
C LEU A 8 -3.99 4.06 3.44
N ASN A 9 -4.81 5.08 3.25
CA ASN A 9 -6.12 4.93 2.60
C ASN A 9 -6.00 5.49 1.19
N HIS A 10 -6.40 4.72 0.18
CA HIS A 10 -6.30 5.12 -1.22
C HIS A 10 -7.50 4.61 -2.03
N ASP A 11 -7.78 5.19 -3.20
CA ASP A 11 -8.88 4.80 -4.08
C ASP A 11 -8.44 4.04 -5.33
N SER A 12 -7.18 3.62 -5.37
CA SER A 12 -6.68 2.57 -6.27
C SER A 12 -6.59 2.98 -7.74
N GLY A 13 -6.45 4.28 -7.99
CA GLY A 13 -5.88 4.79 -9.22
C GLY A 13 -4.52 4.16 -9.51
N VAL A 14 -4.07 4.25 -10.76
CA VAL A 14 -2.79 3.64 -11.16
C VAL A 14 -1.64 4.21 -10.33
N ASP A 15 -1.68 5.51 -10.03
CA ASP A 15 -0.70 6.22 -9.22
C ASP A 15 -0.77 5.86 -7.73
N ASP A 16 -1.92 5.51 -7.17
CA ASP A 16 -2.01 4.98 -5.80
C ASP A 16 -1.26 3.66 -5.64
N LEU A 17 -1.40 2.77 -6.61
CA LEU A 17 -0.72 1.47 -6.60
C LEU A 17 0.80 1.66 -6.68
N ILE A 18 1.26 2.63 -7.48
CA ILE A 18 2.68 3.03 -7.53
C ILE A 18 3.11 3.68 -6.21
N SER A 19 2.27 4.53 -5.62
CA SER A 19 2.54 5.18 -4.34
C SER A 19 2.69 4.18 -3.20
N LEU A 20 1.84 3.15 -3.15
CA LEU A 20 1.97 2.02 -2.24
C LEU A 20 3.29 1.28 -2.46
N TYR A 21 3.63 0.96 -3.71
CA TYR A 21 4.91 0.31 -4.03
C TYR A 21 6.10 1.13 -3.52
N LEU A 22 6.12 2.44 -3.78
CA LEU A 22 7.19 3.34 -3.34
C LEU A 22 7.25 3.42 -1.81
N LEU A 23 6.10 3.52 -1.13
CA LEU A 23 6.00 3.55 0.33
C LEU A 23 6.63 2.29 0.96
N LEU A 24 6.46 1.12 0.35
CA LEU A 24 7.08 -0.14 0.81
C LEU A 24 8.61 -0.16 0.66
N LYS A 25 9.21 0.74 -0.12
CA LYS A 25 10.66 0.86 -0.31
C LYS A 25 11.31 1.96 0.54
N MET A 26 10.52 2.78 1.23
CA MET A 26 11.03 3.86 2.07
C MET A 26 11.65 3.31 3.36
N GLU A 27 12.93 3.62 3.62
CA GLU A 27 13.63 3.16 4.82
C GLU A 27 13.11 3.81 6.11
N ASP A 28 12.60 5.04 6.01
CA ASP A 28 12.09 5.85 7.09
C ASP A 28 10.58 5.64 7.37
N ALA A 29 9.90 4.80 6.59
CA ALA A 29 8.47 4.53 6.73
C ALA A 29 8.17 3.07 7.13
N GLU A 30 7.10 2.89 7.91
CA GLU A 30 6.54 1.59 8.24
C GLU A 30 5.04 1.61 7.94
N LEU A 31 4.60 0.85 6.93
CA LEU A 31 3.19 0.63 6.64
C LEU A 31 2.59 -0.23 7.75
N VAL A 32 1.66 0.33 8.53
CA VAL A 32 0.99 -0.37 9.65
C VAL A 32 -0.43 -0.82 9.30
N GLY A 33 -0.97 -0.35 8.19
CA GLY A 33 -2.28 -0.74 7.68
C GLY A 33 -2.57 -0.07 6.34
N VAL A 34 -3.45 -0.68 5.56
CA VAL A 34 -3.93 -0.16 4.28
C VAL A 34 -5.44 -0.35 4.18
N SER A 35 -6.13 0.61 3.59
CA SER A 35 -7.54 0.49 3.19
C SER A 35 -7.72 1.01 1.76
N VAL A 36 -8.70 0.43 1.08
CA VAL A 36 -9.11 0.81 -0.26
C VAL A 36 -10.51 1.40 -0.16
N MET A 37 -10.77 2.53 -0.82
CA MET A 37 -12.10 3.12 -0.94
C MET A 37 -12.59 3.09 -2.39
N ASP A 38 -13.90 2.93 -2.55
CA ASP A 38 -14.56 2.81 -3.85
C ASP A 38 -14.83 4.21 -4.44
N ALA A 39 -13.79 4.83 -5.01
CA ALA A 39 -13.89 6.12 -5.70
C ALA A 39 -13.34 6.03 -7.13
N ASP A 40 -12.01 6.00 -7.32
CA ASP A 40 -11.39 5.80 -8.65
C ASP A 40 -11.00 4.33 -8.93
N CYS A 41 -11.82 3.39 -8.47
CA CYS A 41 -11.60 1.97 -8.75
C CYS A 41 -12.87 1.13 -8.66
N TYR A 42 -12.72 -0.16 -8.94
CA TYR A 42 -13.63 -1.19 -8.44
C TYR A 42 -13.02 -1.82 -7.18
N ILE A 43 -13.76 -1.84 -6.08
CA ILE A 43 -13.23 -2.26 -4.76
C ILE A 43 -12.55 -3.65 -4.74
N GLN A 44 -13.10 -4.64 -5.44
CA GLN A 44 -12.58 -6.02 -5.43
C GLN A 44 -11.22 -6.18 -6.14
N PRO A 45 -11.05 -5.75 -7.41
CA PRO A 45 -9.74 -5.80 -8.05
C PRO A 45 -8.73 -4.88 -7.36
N ALA A 46 -9.16 -3.74 -6.84
CA ALA A 46 -8.31 -2.82 -6.08
C ALA A 46 -7.73 -3.48 -4.81
N ALA A 47 -8.58 -4.07 -3.97
CA ALA A 47 -8.14 -4.82 -2.78
C ALA A 47 -7.21 -5.98 -3.14
N SER A 48 -7.48 -6.69 -4.24
CA SER A 48 -6.64 -7.77 -4.76
C SER A 48 -5.27 -7.27 -5.22
N ALA A 49 -5.21 -6.16 -5.96
CA ALA A 49 -3.97 -5.55 -6.43
C ALA A 49 -3.13 -5.01 -5.27
N THR A 50 -3.73 -4.28 -4.33
CA THR A 50 -3.09 -3.78 -3.10
C THR A 50 -2.46 -4.93 -2.32
N ARG A 51 -3.18 -6.03 -2.10
CA ARG A 51 -2.65 -7.20 -1.40
C ARG A 51 -1.47 -7.83 -2.15
N LYS A 52 -1.59 -8.02 -3.47
CA LYS A 52 -0.51 -8.59 -4.30
C LYS A 52 0.76 -7.73 -4.30
N ILE A 53 0.62 -6.40 -4.32
CA ILE A 53 1.76 -5.47 -4.24
C ILE A 53 2.47 -5.61 -2.89
N ILE A 54 1.72 -5.64 -1.79
CA ILE A 54 2.29 -5.83 -0.44
C ILE A 54 2.97 -7.19 -0.33
N GLU A 55 2.33 -8.26 -0.77
CA GLU A 55 2.90 -9.62 -0.76
C GLU A 55 4.17 -9.73 -1.60
N LYS A 56 4.22 -9.07 -2.76
CA LYS A 56 5.33 -9.17 -3.71
C LYS A 56 6.50 -8.25 -3.37
N PHE A 57 6.23 -7.06 -2.84
CA PHE A 57 7.22 -5.99 -2.71
C PHE A 57 7.42 -5.48 -1.28
N GLY A 58 6.59 -5.89 -0.32
CA GLY A 58 6.79 -5.59 1.08
C GLY A 58 8.05 -6.25 1.63
N SER A 59 8.65 -5.65 2.66
CA SER A 59 9.79 -6.26 3.36
C SER A 59 9.30 -7.53 4.08
N GLU A 60 9.97 -8.66 3.88
CA GLU A 60 9.68 -9.88 4.66
C GLU A 60 9.86 -9.61 6.15
N LYS A 61 8.74 -9.52 6.89
CA LYS A 61 8.69 -9.95 8.28
C LYS A 61 7.83 -11.23 8.27
N ARG A 62 8.44 -12.33 7.85
CA ARG A 62 7.98 -13.67 8.24
C ARG A 62 8.72 -14.07 9.49
#